data_AF-A0A5N8UNW7-F1
#
_entry.id   AF-A0A5N8UNW7-F1
#
_cell.length_a   1.000
_cell.length_b   1.000
_cell.length_c   1.000
_cell.angle_alpha   90.00
_cell.angle_beta   90.00
_cell.angle_gamma   90.00
#
_symmetry.space_group_name_H-M   'P 1'
#
loop_
_entity.id
_entity.type
_entity.pdbx_description
1 polymer ?
#
loop_
_entity_poly.entity_id
_entity_poly.type
_entity_poly.pdbx_seq_one_letter_code
_entity_poly.pdbx_strand_id
1 'polypeptide(L)'
;MLRSNKIDLLSITQSLNTLLVGGFIAAMLVNIILAAIVWQSYFNKSRTLVPPVISKAFTVSDGQVDEPYLRQMAEYFALLKLNVTPASVDHQYPQLSQYLCEDSWHVMQPLLSSDADMIKRQNISSHFTLNRTQVALDEQLIKLTGVLSKYVGKRALEPETVSYVIATRYDHGQLCLLTMKKSLKEVT
;
A
#
# COMPACT_ATOMS: atom_id res chain seq x y z
N MET A 1 -42.72 -37.21 52.15
CA MET A 1 -42.59 -36.95 50.69
C MET A 1 -42.04 -35.56 50.33
N LEU A 2 -42.37 -34.46 51.05
CA LEU A 2 -41.95 -33.09 50.69
C LEU A 2 -40.45 -32.76 50.78
N ARG A 3 -39.66 -33.54 51.54
CA ARG A 3 -38.22 -33.28 51.75
C ARG A 3 -37.33 -33.78 50.60
N SER A 4 -37.72 -34.87 49.93
CA SER A 4 -36.99 -35.42 48.77
C SER A 4 -37.03 -34.46 47.58
N ASN A 5 -38.22 -33.92 47.28
CA ASN A 5 -38.47 -33.03 46.15
C ASN A 5 -37.65 -31.72 46.23
N LYS A 6 -37.38 -31.21 47.43
CA LYS A 6 -36.50 -30.03 47.63
C LYS A 6 -35.01 -30.35 47.41
N ILE A 7 -34.56 -31.56 47.76
CA ILE A 7 -33.17 -31.99 47.59
C ILE A 7 -32.89 -32.23 46.10
N ASP A 8 -33.87 -32.76 45.36
CA ASP A 8 -33.79 -32.96 43.92
C ASP A 8 -33.79 -31.61 43.15
N LEU A 9 -34.63 -30.65 43.54
CA LEU A 9 -34.64 -29.32 42.90
C LEU A 9 -33.34 -28.53 43.13
N LEU A 10 -32.73 -28.64 44.31
CA LEU A 10 -31.46 -27.98 44.63
C LEU A 10 -30.29 -28.60 43.84
N SER A 11 -30.23 -29.93 43.72
CA SER A 11 -29.18 -30.61 42.96
C SER A 11 -29.30 -30.39 41.44
N ILE A 12 -30.53 -30.29 40.92
CA ILE A 12 -30.81 -29.93 39.52
C ILE A 12 -30.38 -28.48 39.24
N THR A 13 -30.67 -27.55 40.14
CA THR A 13 -30.26 -26.14 39.98
C THR A 13 -28.73 -25.98 40.04
N GLN A 14 -28.07 -26.73 40.93
CA GLN A 14 -26.62 -26.68 41.09
C GLN A 14 -25.88 -27.30 39.88
N SER A 15 -26.41 -28.38 39.30
CA SER A 15 -25.87 -28.97 38.08
C SER A 15 -26.08 -28.08 36.85
N LEU A 16 -27.24 -27.41 36.73
CA LEU A 16 -27.51 -26.40 35.71
C LEU A 16 -26.54 -25.22 35.77
N ASN A 17 -26.33 -24.65 36.97
CA ASN A 17 -25.41 -23.52 37.14
C ASN A 17 -23.96 -23.91 36.81
N THR A 18 -23.55 -25.12 37.17
CA THR A 18 -22.22 -25.64 36.84
C THR A 18 -22.04 -25.80 35.32
N LEU A 19 -23.06 -26.28 34.62
CA LEU A 19 -23.04 -26.41 33.16
C LEU A 19 -23.03 -25.04 32.46
N LEU A 20 -23.82 -24.08 32.96
CA LEU A 20 -23.86 -22.71 32.45
C LEU A 20 -22.53 -21.99 32.63
N VAL A 21 -21.91 -22.09 33.81
CA VAL A 21 -20.58 -21.51 34.08
C VAL A 21 -19.51 -22.18 33.20
N GLY A 22 -19.55 -23.51 33.07
CA GLY A 22 -18.65 -24.24 32.16
C GLY A 22 -18.80 -23.80 30.70
N GLY A 23 -20.04 -23.65 30.22
CA GLY A 23 -20.34 -23.15 28.88
C GLY A 23 -19.87 -21.70 28.67
N PHE A 24 -20.02 -20.84 29.67
CA PHE A 24 -19.57 -19.46 29.61
C PHE A 24 -18.04 -19.34 29.55
N ILE A 25 -17.32 -20.14 30.33
CA ILE A 25 -15.86 -20.21 30.29
C ILE A 25 -15.38 -20.73 28.93
N ALA A 26 -16.02 -21.78 28.40
CA ALA A 26 -15.71 -22.29 27.06
C ALA A 26 -15.95 -21.22 25.97
N ALA A 27 -17.06 -20.49 26.05
CA ALA A 27 -17.35 -19.39 25.13
C ALA A 27 -16.34 -18.25 25.22
N MET A 28 -15.90 -17.87 26.43
CA MET A 28 -14.82 -16.87 26.59
C MET A 28 -13.50 -17.35 25.97
N LEU A 29 -13.12 -18.60 26.19
CA LEU A 29 -11.90 -19.17 25.60
C LEU A 29 -11.94 -19.16 24.07
N VAL A 30 -13.08 -19.54 23.48
CA VAL A 30 -13.26 -19.50 22.01
C VAL A 30 -13.15 -18.07 21.48
N ASN A 31 -13.73 -17.08 22.18
CA ASN A 31 -13.60 -15.67 21.78
C ASN A 31 -12.16 -15.15 21.87
N ILE A 32 -11.40 -15.56 22.89
CA ILE A 32 -9.98 -15.19 23.02
C ILE A 32 -9.15 -15.81 21.89
N ILE A 33 -9.41 -17.07 21.54
CA ILE A 33 -8.75 -17.75 20.41
C ILE A 33 -9.11 -17.05 19.09
N LEU A 34 -10.38 -16.71 18.87
CA LEU A 34 -10.79 -15.94 17.69
C LEU A 34 -10.08 -14.57 17.64
N ALA A 35 -10.02 -13.87 18.77
CA ALA A 35 -9.34 -12.58 18.84
C ALA A 35 -7.84 -12.71 18.52
N ALA A 36 -7.17 -13.76 18.98
CA ALA A 36 -5.77 -14.03 18.67
C ALA A 36 -5.55 -14.35 17.17
N ILE A 37 -6.44 -15.14 16.57
CA ILE A 37 -6.39 -15.46 15.13
C ILE A 37 -6.66 -14.20 14.29
N VAL A 38 -7.65 -13.38 14.67
CA VAL A 38 -7.95 -12.12 13.99
C VAL A 38 -6.79 -11.14 14.13
N TRP A 39 -6.19 -11.04 15.31
CA TRP A 39 -4.99 -10.25 15.55
C TRP A 39 -3.87 -10.70 14.62
N GLN A 40 -3.53 -11.99 14.63
CA GLN A 40 -2.50 -12.55 13.75
C GLN A 40 -2.82 -12.35 12.26
N SER A 41 -4.07 -12.52 11.85
CA SER A 41 -4.49 -12.33 10.46
C SER A 41 -4.47 -10.85 10.04
N TYR A 42 -4.73 -9.92 10.95
CA TYR A 42 -4.62 -8.48 10.69
C TYR A 42 -3.17 -8.07 10.43
N PHE A 43 -2.22 -8.62 11.18
CA PHE A 43 -0.79 -8.39 10.95
C PHE A 43 -0.24 -9.12 9.70
N ASN A 44 -0.86 -10.22 9.28
CA ASN A 44 -0.35 -11.06 8.20
C ASN A 44 -1.11 -10.95 6.86
N LYS A 45 -1.88 -9.88 6.60
CA LYS A 45 -2.45 -9.64 5.26
C LYS A 45 -1.39 -9.07 4.31
N SER A 46 -0.35 -9.85 4.03
CA SER A 46 0.60 -9.56 2.96
C SER A 46 -0.12 -9.66 1.62
N ARG A 47 -0.47 -8.52 1.02
CA ARG A 47 -0.86 -8.47 -0.39
C ARG A 47 0.44 -8.39 -1.17
N THR A 48 0.94 -9.54 -1.63
CA THR A 48 2.17 -9.62 -2.42
C THR A 48 1.98 -8.94 -3.78
N LEU A 49 2.20 -7.63 -3.83
CA LEU A 49 2.29 -6.87 -5.08
C LEU A 49 3.72 -7.00 -5.59
N VAL A 50 3.98 -8.06 -6.35
CA VAL A 50 5.28 -8.26 -7.01
C VAL A 50 5.37 -7.28 -8.19
N PRO A 51 6.47 -6.52 -8.36
CA PRO A 51 6.69 -5.74 -9.56
C PRO A 51 6.60 -6.63 -10.81
N PRO A 52 6.03 -6.14 -11.92
CA PRO A 52 5.87 -6.92 -13.14
C PRO A 52 7.19 -7.30 -13.85
N VAL A 53 8.35 -6.85 -13.35
CA VAL A 53 9.66 -7.21 -13.89
C VAL A 53 10.59 -7.48 -12.71
N ILE A 54 11.14 -8.70 -12.58
CA ILE A 54 12.22 -8.97 -11.62
C ILE A 54 13.51 -8.92 -12.41
N SER A 55 14.25 -7.81 -12.31
CA SER A 55 15.51 -7.64 -13.06
C SER A 55 16.76 -8.08 -12.27
N LYS A 56 16.64 -8.28 -10.94
CA LYS A 56 17.76 -8.65 -10.05
C LYS A 56 17.30 -9.61 -8.94
N ALA A 57 18.22 -10.42 -8.42
CA ALA A 57 17.98 -11.22 -7.22
C ALA A 57 17.92 -10.29 -5.99
N PHE A 58 16.86 -10.41 -5.19
CA PHE A 58 16.62 -9.57 -4.01
C PHE A 58 16.54 -10.44 -2.76
N THR A 59 17.11 -10.01 -1.65
CA THR A 59 16.91 -10.63 -0.33
C THR A 59 15.83 -9.85 0.38
N VAL A 60 14.58 -10.31 0.24
CA VAL A 60 13.46 -9.73 0.98
C VAL A 60 13.53 -10.26 2.41
N SER A 61 14.17 -9.50 3.31
CA SER A 61 14.13 -9.78 4.75
C SER A 61 12.95 -9.04 5.38
N ASP A 62 12.34 -9.63 6.40
CA ASP A 62 11.12 -9.16 7.10
C ASP A 62 11.23 -7.71 7.64
N GLY A 63 12.45 -7.15 7.74
CA GLY A 63 12.67 -5.81 8.31
C GLY A 63 13.51 -4.84 7.47
N GLN A 64 14.22 -5.29 6.42
CA GLN A 64 15.06 -4.39 5.63
C GLN A 64 14.86 -4.65 4.14
N VAL A 65 14.62 -3.55 3.42
CA VAL A 65 14.42 -3.56 1.98
C VAL A 65 15.73 -3.21 1.28
N ASP A 66 16.08 -3.96 0.25
CA ASP A 66 17.32 -3.72 -0.48
C ASP A 66 17.23 -2.47 -1.37
N GLU A 67 18.31 -1.70 -1.45
CA GLU A 67 18.42 -0.52 -2.33
C GLU A 67 18.02 -0.79 -3.79
N PRO A 68 18.45 -1.89 -4.43
CA PRO A 68 18.10 -2.16 -5.81
C PRO A 68 16.60 -2.41 -5.99
N TYR A 69 15.90 -2.94 -4.97
CA TYR A 69 14.46 -3.14 -5.02
C TYR A 69 13.71 -1.81 -4.96
N LEU A 70 14.04 -0.94 -4.00
CA LEU A 70 13.46 0.41 -3.90
C LEU A 70 13.67 1.21 -5.18
N ARG A 71 14.89 1.17 -5.72
CA ARG A 71 15.23 1.78 -7.00
C ARG A 71 14.29 1.30 -8.11
N GLN A 72 14.17 -0.01 -8.29
CA GLN A 72 13.35 -0.59 -9.36
C GLN A 72 11.86 -0.24 -9.21
N MET A 73 11.34 -0.28 -7.98
CA MET A 73 9.96 0.10 -7.69
C MET A 73 9.70 1.58 -7.92
N ALA A 74 10.62 2.45 -7.51
CA ALA A 74 10.53 3.88 -7.75
C ALA A 74 10.53 4.22 -9.25
N GLU A 75 11.40 3.57 -10.03
CA GLU A 75 11.44 3.72 -11.49
C GLU A 75 10.13 3.25 -12.14
N TYR A 76 9.56 2.16 -11.64
CA TYR A 76 8.26 1.67 -12.09
C TYR A 76 7.11 2.64 -11.73
N PHE A 77 7.10 3.22 -10.53
CA PHE A 77 6.11 4.24 -10.16
C PHE A 77 6.22 5.48 -11.06
N ALA A 78 7.44 5.91 -11.37
CA ALA A 78 7.67 7.01 -12.29
C ALA A 78 7.20 6.68 -13.71
N LEU A 79 7.40 5.45 -14.18
CA LEU A 79 6.85 4.98 -15.44
C LEU A 79 5.33 5.16 -15.47
N LEU A 80 4.60 4.67 -14.46
CA LEU A 80 3.14 4.77 -14.41
C LEU A 80 2.62 6.19 -14.26
N LYS A 81 3.35 7.07 -13.55
CA LYS A 81 2.90 8.44 -13.30
C LYS A 81 3.23 9.39 -14.45
N LEU A 82 4.41 9.23 -15.06
CA LEU A 82 5.00 10.23 -15.96
C LEU A 82 4.98 9.82 -17.44
N ASN A 83 4.81 8.54 -17.77
CA ASN A 83 4.76 8.05 -19.16
C ASN A 83 3.33 7.80 -19.64
N VAL A 84 2.53 8.86 -19.65
CA VAL A 84 1.08 8.76 -19.90
C VAL A 84 0.65 9.49 -21.17
N THR A 85 -0.42 8.98 -21.76
CA THR A 85 -1.18 9.60 -22.85
C THR A 85 -2.66 9.58 -22.49
N PRO A 86 -3.53 10.33 -23.18
CA PRO A 86 -4.97 10.33 -22.89
C PRO A 86 -5.60 8.95 -23.03
N ALA A 87 -5.04 8.08 -23.89
CA ALA A 87 -5.51 6.72 -24.08
C ALA A 87 -5.01 5.74 -23.01
N SER A 88 -3.85 6.01 -22.39
CA SER A 88 -3.21 5.07 -21.47
C SER A 88 -3.37 5.45 -19.99
N VAL A 89 -3.71 6.71 -19.69
CA VAL A 89 -3.85 7.20 -18.31
C VAL A 89 -4.91 6.44 -17.51
N ASP A 90 -6.00 6.02 -18.15
CA ASP A 90 -7.08 5.24 -17.54
C ASP A 90 -6.65 3.82 -17.15
N HIS A 91 -5.51 3.33 -17.66
CA HIS A 91 -4.90 2.07 -17.22
C HIS A 91 -3.75 2.30 -16.24
N GLN A 92 -2.89 3.27 -16.50
CA GLN A 92 -1.68 3.48 -15.71
C GLN A 92 -1.96 4.01 -14.30
N TYR A 93 -2.90 4.96 -14.16
CA TYR A 93 -3.17 5.57 -12.85
C TYR A 93 -3.88 4.61 -11.89
N PRO A 94 -4.89 3.83 -12.31
CA PRO A 94 -5.43 2.78 -11.45
C PRO A 94 -4.39 1.72 -11.04
N GLN A 95 -3.43 1.42 -11.91
CA GLN A 95 -2.32 0.51 -11.57
C GLN A 95 -1.39 1.14 -10.52
N LEU A 96 -1.07 2.43 -10.64
CA LEU A 96 -0.30 3.16 -9.63
C LEU A 96 -1.04 3.24 -8.29
N SER A 97 -2.36 3.46 -8.33
CA SER A 97 -3.21 3.53 -7.15
C SER A 97 -3.09 2.28 -6.28
N GLN A 98 -2.95 1.09 -6.86
CA GLN A 98 -2.82 -0.17 -6.11
C GLN A 98 -1.61 -0.21 -5.17
N TYR A 99 -0.60 0.61 -5.42
CA TYR A 99 0.60 0.70 -4.59
C TYR A 99 0.52 1.81 -3.55
N LEU A 100 -0.54 2.62 -3.50
CA LEU A 100 -0.66 3.69 -2.50
C LEU A 100 -0.80 3.10 -1.10
N CYS A 101 -0.13 3.72 -0.13
CA CYS A 101 -0.35 3.39 1.28
C CYS A 101 -1.77 3.80 1.69
N GLU A 102 -2.42 3.02 2.55
CA GLU A 102 -3.79 3.28 3.04
C GLU A 102 -3.92 4.69 3.61
N ASP A 103 -2.93 5.13 4.41
CA ASP A 103 -2.85 6.47 4.99
C ASP A 103 -2.83 7.58 3.92
N SER A 104 -2.22 7.34 2.77
CA SER A 104 -2.04 8.33 1.70
C SER A 104 -3.16 8.30 0.65
N TRP A 105 -3.97 7.24 0.64
CA TRP A 105 -4.98 6.99 -0.39
C TRP A 105 -5.96 8.16 -0.53
N HIS A 106 -6.47 8.67 0.59
CA HIS A 106 -7.46 9.74 0.61
C HIS A 106 -6.94 11.06 0.01
N VAL A 107 -5.62 11.29 0.05
CA VAL A 107 -4.99 12.46 -0.56
C VAL A 107 -4.64 12.14 -2.01
N MET A 108 -3.93 11.04 -2.26
CA MET A 108 -3.36 10.76 -3.57
C MET A 108 -4.40 10.36 -4.61
N GLN A 109 -5.44 9.62 -4.23
CA GLN A 109 -6.44 9.13 -5.18
C GLN A 109 -7.19 10.27 -5.88
N PRO A 110 -7.72 11.29 -5.18
CA PRO A 110 -8.31 12.46 -5.84
C PRO A 110 -7.33 13.23 -6.73
N LEU A 111 -6.06 13.35 -6.33
CA LEU A 111 -5.02 13.99 -7.14
C LEU A 111 -4.80 13.22 -8.45
N LEU A 112 -4.68 11.89 -8.40
CA LEU A 112 -4.53 11.06 -9.59
C LEU A 112 -5.76 11.17 -10.51
N SER A 113 -6.97 11.13 -9.96
CA SER A 113 -8.20 11.28 -10.76
C SER A 113 -8.29 12.65 -11.44
N SER A 114 -8.01 13.74 -10.70
CA SER A 114 -8.01 15.09 -11.27
C SER A 114 -6.95 15.26 -12.35
N ASP A 115 -5.76 14.71 -12.15
CA ASP A 115 -4.68 14.72 -13.13
C ASP A 115 -5.06 13.94 -14.39
N ALA A 116 -5.68 12.76 -14.25
CA ALA A 116 -6.13 11.96 -15.38
C ALA A 116 -7.18 12.71 -16.23
N ASP A 117 -8.13 13.37 -15.57
CA ASP A 117 -9.12 14.17 -16.26
C ASP A 117 -8.51 15.37 -16.98
N MET A 118 -7.52 16.04 -16.37
CA MET A 118 -6.78 17.11 -17.01
C MET A 118 -6.02 16.61 -18.25
N ILE A 119 -5.34 15.47 -18.14
CA ILE A 119 -4.61 14.83 -19.23
C ILE A 119 -5.54 14.55 -20.41
N LYS A 120 -6.74 14.02 -20.15
CA LYS A 120 -7.75 13.74 -21.19
C LYS A 120 -8.31 15.02 -21.79
N ARG A 121 -8.75 15.98 -20.96
CA ARG A 121 -9.35 17.24 -21.43
C ARG A 121 -8.39 18.07 -22.28
N GLN A 122 -7.12 18.11 -21.91
CA GLN A 122 -6.10 18.91 -22.61
C GLN A 122 -5.34 18.12 -23.68
N ASN A 123 -5.67 16.84 -23.88
CA ASN A 123 -4.96 15.94 -24.80
C ASN A 123 -3.43 15.93 -24.53
N ILE A 124 -3.05 15.84 -23.26
CA ILE A 124 -1.65 15.86 -22.83
C ILE A 124 -1.04 14.47 -23.02
N SER A 125 0.15 14.42 -23.58
CA SER A 125 1.00 13.22 -23.53
C SER A 125 2.33 13.58 -22.90
N SER A 126 2.90 12.69 -22.10
CA SER A 126 4.19 12.90 -21.47
C SER A 126 5.07 11.66 -21.52
N HIS A 127 6.37 11.90 -21.62
CA HIS A 127 7.38 10.87 -21.49
C HIS A 127 8.51 11.38 -20.60
N PHE A 128 8.96 10.54 -19.67
CA PHE A 128 10.04 10.80 -18.76
C PHE A 128 11.22 9.88 -19.07
N THR A 129 12.33 10.50 -19.45
CA THR A 129 13.60 9.82 -19.68
C THR A 129 14.45 9.94 -18.42
N LEU A 130 14.66 8.81 -17.75
CA LEU A 130 15.43 8.73 -16.51
C LEU A 130 16.93 8.88 -16.80
N ASN A 131 17.60 9.74 -16.03
CA ASN A 131 19.06 9.93 -16.12
C ASN A 131 19.78 9.38 -14.89
N ARG A 132 19.23 9.61 -13.68
CA ARG A 132 19.87 9.24 -12.41
C ARG A 132 18.85 8.87 -11.35
N THR A 133 19.15 7.82 -10.59
CA THR A 133 18.40 7.40 -9.41
C THR A 133 19.29 7.41 -8.17
N GLN A 134 18.88 8.14 -7.14
CA GLN A 134 19.53 8.17 -5.82
C GLN A 134 18.56 7.64 -4.78
N VAL A 135 19.01 6.76 -3.89
CA VAL A 135 18.18 6.12 -2.87
C VAL A 135 18.77 6.44 -1.51
N ALA A 136 17.94 6.94 -0.59
CA ALA A 136 18.24 7.07 0.82
C ALA A 136 17.49 5.96 1.57
N LEU A 137 18.20 4.89 1.94
CA LEU A 137 17.59 3.71 2.57
C LEU A 137 16.97 4.03 3.94
N ASP A 138 17.69 4.81 4.74
CA ASP A 138 17.28 5.14 6.11
C ASP A 138 15.95 5.90 6.15
N GLU A 139 15.70 6.73 5.15
CA GLU A 139 14.48 7.54 5.02
C GLU A 139 13.44 6.92 4.07
N GLN A 140 13.79 5.82 3.38
CA GLN A 140 13.00 5.19 2.31
C GLN A 140 12.54 6.21 1.24
N LEU A 141 13.45 7.12 0.90
CA LEU A 141 13.25 8.16 -0.11
C LEU A 141 14.07 7.84 -1.36
N ILE A 142 13.45 8.02 -2.52
CA ILE A 142 14.09 7.84 -3.82
C ILE A 142 13.99 9.13 -4.61
N LYS A 143 15.13 9.67 -5.02
CA LYS A 143 15.21 10.81 -5.93
C LYS A 143 15.51 10.32 -7.34
N LEU A 144 14.57 10.51 -8.24
CA LEU A 144 14.72 10.27 -9.68
C LEU A 144 14.96 11.60 -10.37
N THR A 145 15.98 11.68 -11.22
CA THR A 145 16.29 12.87 -12.03
C THR A 145 16.35 12.49 -13.48
N GLY A 146 15.72 13.28 -14.34
CA GLY A 146 15.59 12.99 -15.76
C GLY A 146 14.98 14.13 -16.53
N VAL A 147 14.69 13.89 -17.80
CA VAL A 147 14.08 14.86 -18.71
C VAL A 147 12.62 14.50 -18.92
N LEU A 148 11.73 15.46 -18.67
CA LEU A 148 10.30 15.32 -18.89
C LEU A 148 9.89 16.07 -20.14
N SER A 149 9.49 15.30 -21.16
CA SER A 149 8.96 15.82 -22.42
C SER A 149 7.45 15.74 -22.40
N LYS A 150 6.78 16.84 -22.76
CA LYS A 150 5.32 16.93 -22.78
C LYS A 150 4.80 17.43 -24.12
N TYR A 151 3.63 16.95 -24.48
CA TYR A 151 2.90 17.34 -25.67
C TYR A 151 1.49 17.72 -25.27
N VAL A 152 0.95 18.77 -25.88
CA VAL A 152 -0.46 19.17 -25.75
C VAL A 152 -1.07 19.08 -27.15
N GLY A 153 -1.82 18.01 -27.40
CA GLY A 153 -2.24 17.64 -28.75
C GLY A 153 -1.04 17.43 -29.67
N LYS A 154 -0.87 18.29 -30.68
CA LYS A 154 0.25 18.23 -31.65
C LYS A 154 1.44 19.12 -31.26
N ARG A 155 1.31 19.95 -30.23
CA ARG A 155 2.35 20.91 -29.83
C ARG A 155 3.28 20.29 -28.80
N ALA A 156 4.56 20.18 -29.13
CA ALA A 156 5.60 19.84 -28.17
C ALA A 156 5.87 21.03 -27.24
N LEU A 157 6.04 20.76 -25.95
CA LEU A 157 6.59 21.69 -24.98
C LEU A 157 8.10 21.50 -24.89
N GLU A 158 8.80 22.54 -24.47
CA GLU A 158 10.24 22.45 -24.18
C GLU A 158 10.50 21.35 -23.13
N PRO A 159 11.43 20.42 -23.39
CA PRO A 159 11.81 19.40 -22.43
C PRO A 159 12.36 20.04 -21.15
N GLU A 160 11.90 19.56 -19.99
CA GLU A 160 12.29 20.10 -18.70
C GLU A 160 13.11 19.06 -17.93
N THR A 161 14.32 19.42 -17.47
CA THR A 161 15.07 18.59 -16.51
C THR A 161 14.40 18.72 -15.15
N VAL A 162 13.91 17.59 -14.63
CA VAL A 162 13.14 17.56 -13.38
C VAL A 162 13.65 16.45 -12.46
N SER A 163 13.60 16.72 -11.17
CA SER A 163 13.79 15.71 -10.14
C SER A 163 12.46 15.41 -9.45
N TYR A 164 12.16 14.14 -9.22
CA TYR A 164 11.05 13.67 -8.41
C TYR A 164 11.57 12.99 -7.15
N VAL A 165 10.99 13.32 -6.00
CA VAL A 165 11.20 12.61 -4.75
C VAL A 165 9.99 11.72 -4.51
N ILE A 166 10.26 10.43 -4.39
CA ILE A 166 9.31 9.37 -4.11
C ILE A 166 9.54 8.93 -2.67
N ALA A 167 8.52 9.10 -1.84
CA ALA A 167 8.53 8.57 -0.49
C ALA A 167 7.78 7.24 -0.48
N THR A 168 8.43 6.21 0.03
CA THR A 168 7.86 4.87 0.16
C THR A 168 7.82 4.46 1.62
N ARG A 169 6.96 3.49 1.94
CA ARG A 169 7.02 2.76 3.20
C ARG A 169 7.11 1.28 2.88
N TYR A 170 8.08 0.61 3.48
CA TYR A 170 8.20 -0.82 3.47
C TYR A 170 7.89 -1.35 4.86
N ASP A 171 6.81 -2.11 4.98
CA ASP A 171 6.38 -2.74 6.22
C ASP A 171 5.85 -4.15 5.93
N HIS A 172 6.15 -5.11 6.81
CA HIS A 172 5.69 -6.51 6.70
C HIS A 172 5.82 -7.16 5.31
N GLY A 173 6.93 -6.91 4.60
CA GLY A 173 7.18 -7.48 3.28
C GLY A 173 6.49 -6.77 2.10
N GLN A 174 5.79 -5.66 2.35
CA GLN A 174 5.03 -4.93 1.34
C GLN A 174 5.53 -3.49 1.21
N LEU A 175 5.82 -3.09 -0.03
CA LEU A 175 6.13 -1.71 -0.36
C LEU A 175 4.87 -0.95 -0.74
N CYS A 176 4.67 0.22 -0.15
CA CYS A 176 3.64 1.16 -0.56
C CYS A 176 4.23 2.56 -0.83
N LEU A 177 3.57 3.29 -1.72
CA LEU A 177 3.87 4.65 -2.13
C LEU A 177 3.11 5.63 -1.22
N LEU A 178 3.84 6.49 -0.52
CA LEU A 178 3.26 7.55 0.31
C LEU A 178 3.00 8.81 -0.51
N THR A 179 3.98 9.23 -1.31
CA THR A 179 3.87 10.42 -2.15
C THR A 179 4.94 10.42 -3.24
N MET A 180 4.61 11.07 -4.35
CA MET A 180 5.57 11.42 -5.40
C MET A 180 5.44 12.91 -5.68
N LYS A 181 6.50 13.68 -5.44
CA LYS A 181 6.50 15.14 -5.63
C LYS A 181 7.67 15.57 -6.50
N LYS A 182 7.42 16.55 -7.38
CA LYS A 182 8.48 17.22 -8.12
C LYS A 182 9.31 18.07 -7.14
N SER A 183 10.61 17.81 -7.06
CA SER A 183 11.55 18.65 -6.33
C SER A 183 11.77 19.95 -7.10
N LEU A 184 11.55 21.08 -6.44
CA LEU A 184 11.67 22.41 -7.04
C LEU A 184 13.08 23.02 -6.97
N LYS A 185 14.09 22.25 -6.51
CA LYS A 185 15.48 22.72 -6.45
C LYS A 185 16.49 21.60 -6.75
N GLU A 186 17.51 21.95 -7.55
CA GLU A 186 18.82 21.31 -7.48
C GLU A 186 19.37 21.58 -6.08
N VAL A 187 19.66 20.50 -5.34
CA VAL A 187 20.51 20.62 -4.14
C VAL A 187 21.91 20.81 -4.71
N THR A 188 22.33 22.08 -4.77
CA THR A 188 23.72 22.48 -4.98
C THR A 188 24.56 22.05 -3.78
#